data_AF-A0A452Y2R6-F1
#
_entry.id   AF-A0A452Y2R6-F1
#
_cell.length_a   1.000
_cell.length_b   1.000
_cell.length_c   1.000
_cell.angle_alpha   90.00
_cell.angle_beta   90.00
_cell.angle_gamma   90.00
#
_symmetry.space_group_name_H-M   'P 1'
#
loop_
_entity.id
_entity.type
_entity.pdbx_description
1 polymer ?
#
loop_
_entity_poly.entity_id
_entity_poly.type
_entity_poly.pdbx_seq_one_letter_code
_entity_poly.pdbx_strand_id
1 'polypeptide(L)'
;GLKEISDGKIRELTGGVLFPVTFTCITQRPMKGEIMVGSVEKILKHGVFLKSGPMENIFMSAKSMSDYKYMAGENPMFMKDYSKLEKYTIVRFKVMGFCWMEADRQFRLLATMAGDFLGPL
;
A
#
# COMPACT_ATOMS: atom_id res chain seq x y z
N GLY A 1 14.52 -1.46 18.30
CA GLY A 1 15.86 -1.49 18.89
C GLY A 1 16.23 -2.87 19.39
N LEU A 2 17.53 -3.14 19.47
CA LEU A 2 18.10 -4.38 20.01
C LEU A 2 17.74 -4.53 21.51
N LYS A 3 17.43 -5.75 21.94
CA LYS A 3 17.04 -6.08 23.31
C LYS A 3 18.05 -7.00 23.99
N GLU A 4 18.51 -8.03 23.28
CA GLU A 4 19.45 -9.01 23.82
C GLU A 4 20.34 -9.55 22.69
N ILE A 5 21.59 -9.86 23.04
CA ILE A 5 22.50 -10.68 22.24
C ILE A 5 22.85 -11.90 23.10
N SER A 6 22.47 -13.09 22.66
CA SER A 6 22.79 -14.34 23.37
C SER A 6 24.16 -14.90 22.95
N ASP A 7 24.67 -15.90 23.68
CA ASP A 7 25.99 -16.49 23.44
C ASP A 7 26.21 -16.93 21.98
N GLY A 8 27.44 -16.71 21.52
CA GLY A 8 27.86 -17.02 20.15
C GLY A 8 28.00 -18.52 19.90
N LYS A 9 27.47 -18.99 18.77
CA LYS A 9 27.61 -20.37 18.29
C LYS A 9 28.56 -20.43 17.10
N ILE A 10 29.56 -21.31 17.16
CA ILE A 10 30.51 -21.51 16.06
C ILE A 10 29.83 -22.29 14.92
N ARG A 11 29.98 -21.82 13.68
CA ARG A 11 29.57 -22.58 12.48
C ARG A 11 30.67 -23.56 12.10
N GLU A 12 30.37 -24.84 12.24
CA GLU A 12 31.33 -25.95 12.08
C GLU A 12 32.08 -25.99 10.74
N LEU A 13 31.51 -25.39 9.67
CA LEU A 13 32.11 -25.39 8.32
C LEU A 13 32.81 -24.09 7.93
N THR A 14 32.55 -22.98 8.63
CA THR A 14 33.08 -21.66 8.23
C THR A 14 33.91 -20.99 9.32
N GLY A 15 33.93 -21.52 10.55
CA GLY A 15 34.61 -20.92 11.69
C GLY A 15 34.00 -19.58 12.17
N GLY A 16 32.92 -19.11 11.53
CA GLY A 16 32.23 -17.89 11.91
C GLY A 16 31.35 -18.08 13.14
N VAL A 17 31.14 -17.03 13.92
CA VAL A 17 30.31 -17.06 15.14
C VAL A 17 28.94 -16.42 14.86
N LEU A 18 27.85 -17.14 15.17
CA LEU A 18 26.48 -16.68 15.08
C LEU A 18 25.98 -16.25 16.46
N PHE A 19 25.50 -15.01 16.57
CA PHE A 19 24.87 -14.49 17.78
C PHE A 19 23.36 -14.39 17.56
N PRO A 20 22.54 -15.22 18.23
CA PRO A 20 21.10 -15.01 18.28
C PRO A 20 20.81 -13.65 18.92
N VAL A 21 19.95 -12.85 18.26
CA VAL A 21 19.57 -11.53 18.77
C VAL A 21 18.06 -11.42 18.92
N THR A 22 17.64 -10.80 20.01
CA THR A 22 16.25 -10.40 20.21
C THR A 22 16.17 -8.90 20.01
N PHE A 23 15.23 -8.43 19.19
CA PHE A 23 15.05 -7.02 18.91
C PHE A 23 13.57 -6.68 18.71
N THR A 24 13.29 -5.39 18.77
CA THR A 24 12.00 -4.80 18.39
C THR A 24 12.19 -4.00 17.12
N CYS A 25 11.20 -3.97 16.24
CA CYS A 25 11.20 -3.10 15.08
C CYS A 25 9.85 -2.41 14.92
N ILE A 26 9.86 -1.25 14.27
CA ILE A 26 8.64 -0.59 13.84
C ILE A 26 8.28 -1.18 12.48
N THR A 27 7.04 -1.62 12.34
CA THR A 27 6.53 -2.20 11.10
C THR A 27 5.27 -1.46 10.68
N GLN A 28 5.09 -1.24 9.38
CA GLN A 28 3.79 -0.85 8.84
C GLN A 28 3.05 -2.09 8.36
N ARG A 29 1.99 -2.44 9.09
CA ARG A 29 1.10 -3.54 8.76
C ARG A 29 -0.28 -2.98 8.46
N PRO A 30 -0.85 -3.23 7.27
CA PRO A 30 -2.18 -2.74 6.95
C PRO A 30 -3.24 -3.43 7.82
N MET A 31 -4.32 -2.71 8.12
CA MET A 31 -5.49 -3.26 8.79
C MET A 31 -6.76 -3.09 7.97
N LYS A 32 -7.61 -4.12 7.94
CA LYS A 32 -8.92 -4.01 7.30
C LYS A 32 -9.74 -2.96 8.04
N GLY A 33 -10.29 -2.01 7.30
CA GLY A 33 -11.06 -0.88 7.82
C GLY A 33 -10.23 0.35 8.15
N GLU A 34 -8.90 0.26 8.12
CA GLU A 34 -8.00 1.41 8.31
C GLU A 34 -8.22 2.47 7.23
N ILE A 35 -8.21 3.74 7.63
CA ILE A 35 -8.24 4.89 6.72
C ILE A 35 -6.81 5.36 6.53
N MET A 36 -6.37 5.40 5.28
CA MET A 36 -5.02 5.80 4.88
C MET A 36 -5.08 6.94 3.86
N VAL A 37 -3.96 7.65 3.72
CA VAL A 37 -3.76 8.66 2.68
C VAL A 37 -2.63 8.20 1.78
N GLY A 38 -2.85 8.28 0.47
CA GLY A 38 -1.86 7.89 -0.54
C GLY A 38 -1.97 8.75 -1.78
N SER A 39 -1.07 8.53 -2.74
CA SER A 39 -1.07 9.20 -4.02
C SER A 39 -1.38 8.23 -5.16
N VAL A 40 -2.09 8.69 -6.18
CA VAL A 40 -2.28 7.90 -7.41
C VAL A 40 -0.95 7.71 -8.13
N GLU A 41 -0.57 6.46 -8.38
CA GLU A 41 0.65 6.09 -9.09
C GLU A 41 0.35 5.72 -10.55
N LYS A 42 -0.74 4.99 -10.79
CA LYS A 42 -1.14 4.52 -12.13
C LYS A 42 -2.65 4.49 -12.28
N ILE A 43 -3.11 4.85 -13.48
CA ILE A 43 -4.53 4.90 -13.81
C ILE A 43 -4.80 3.94 -14.96
N LEU A 44 -5.84 3.12 -14.81
CA LEU A 44 -6.32 2.16 -15.80
C LEU A 44 -7.83 2.28 -15.93
N LYS A 45 -8.39 1.83 -17.06
CA LYS A 45 -9.84 1.83 -17.29
C LYS A 45 -10.64 1.13 -16.17
N HIS A 46 -10.06 0.11 -15.53
CA HIS A 46 -10.73 -0.69 -14.50
C HIS A 46 -10.44 -0.23 -13.06
N GLY A 47 -9.60 0.79 -12.85
CA GLY A 47 -9.29 1.31 -11.52
C GLY A 47 -7.98 2.09 -11.45
N VAL A 48 -7.59 2.46 -10.25
CA VAL A 48 -6.34 3.18 -9.96
C VAL A 48 -5.46 2.37 -9.02
N PHE A 49 -4.15 2.48 -9.23
CA PHE A 49 -3.15 2.05 -8.26
C PHE A 49 -2.69 3.25 -7.46
N LEU A 50 -2.69 3.08 -6.14
CA LEU A 50 -2.22 4.05 -5.17
C LEU A 50 -0.93 3.55 -4.52
N LYS A 51 -0.16 4.49 -3.98
CA LYS A 51 0.90 4.21 -3.01
C LYS A 51 0.68 4.98 -1.72
N SER A 52 1.03 4.39 -0.58
CA SER A 52 0.97 5.02 0.74
C SER A 52 2.16 4.55 1.58
N GLY A 53 3.11 5.46 1.82
CA GLY A 53 4.39 5.11 2.42
C GLY A 53 5.08 3.97 1.64
N PRO A 54 5.53 2.89 2.30
CA PRO A 54 6.17 1.74 1.67
C PRO A 54 5.19 0.77 0.98
N MET A 55 3.88 1.01 1.06
CA MET A 55 2.88 0.18 0.39
C MET A 55 2.62 0.74 -1.00
N GLU A 56 3.16 0.09 -2.03
CA GLU A 56 3.08 0.57 -3.42
C GLU A 56 2.04 -0.17 -4.28
N ASN A 57 1.46 -1.26 -3.77
CA ASN A 57 0.49 -2.10 -4.49
C ASN A 57 -0.92 -2.04 -3.89
N ILE A 58 -1.52 -0.86 -3.94
CA ILE A 58 -2.87 -0.60 -3.44
C ILE A 58 -3.81 -0.40 -4.64
N PHE A 59 -4.74 -1.32 -4.87
CA PHE A 59 -5.67 -1.23 -5.97
C PHE A 59 -7.05 -0.73 -5.52
N MET A 60 -7.55 0.33 -6.16
CA MET A 60 -8.92 0.84 -6.00
C MET A 60 -9.68 0.66 -7.32
N SER A 61 -10.73 -0.17 -7.29
CA SER A 61 -11.50 -0.48 -8.49
C SER A 61 -12.35 0.70 -8.98
N ALA A 62 -12.61 0.76 -10.28
CA ALA A 62 -13.56 1.72 -10.86
C ALA A 62 -14.97 1.61 -10.24
N LYS A 63 -15.36 0.43 -9.72
CA LYS A 63 -16.63 0.26 -9.00
C LYS A 63 -16.69 1.07 -7.70
N SER A 64 -15.56 1.29 -7.04
CA SER A 64 -15.46 2.17 -5.87
C SER A 64 -15.55 3.65 -6.23
N MET A 65 -15.39 3.99 -7.51
CA MET A 65 -15.39 5.34 -8.05
C MET A 65 -16.62 5.52 -8.97
N SER A 66 -17.78 4.98 -8.58
CA SER A 66 -18.97 4.87 -9.44
C SER A 66 -19.42 6.17 -10.07
N ASP A 67 -19.19 7.28 -9.39
CA ASP A 67 -19.60 8.61 -9.82
C ASP A 67 -18.56 9.27 -10.74
N TYR A 68 -17.39 8.67 -10.90
CA TYR A 68 -16.33 9.16 -11.77
C TYR A 68 -16.39 8.47 -13.14
N LYS A 69 -16.16 9.25 -14.19
CA LYS A 69 -16.02 8.76 -15.55
C LYS A 69 -14.54 8.62 -15.91
N TYR A 70 -14.18 7.48 -16.49
CA TYR A 70 -12.85 7.27 -17.02
C TYR A 70 -12.67 8.05 -18.33
N MET A 71 -11.61 8.86 -18.38
CA MET A 71 -11.18 9.62 -19.55
C MET A 71 -9.87 9.02 -20.06
N ALA A 72 -9.88 8.49 -21.28
CA ALA A 72 -8.70 7.98 -21.95
C ALA A 72 -7.90 9.11 -22.61
N GLY A 73 -6.60 8.91 -22.82
CA GLY A 73 -5.72 9.85 -23.48
C GLY A 73 -4.26 9.62 -23.09
N GLU A 74 -3.40 10.58 -23.42
CA GLU A 74 -2.00 10.59 -22.99
C GLU A 74 -1.88 10.64 -21.46
N ASN A 75 -2.78 11.38 -20.81
CA ASN A 75 -2.92 11.47 -19.36
C ASN A 75 -4.29 10.91 -18.93
N PRO A 76 -4.43 9.58 -18.77
CA PRO A 76 -5.70 8.99 -18.39
C PRO A 76 -6.10 9.42 -16.97
N MET A 77 -7.39 9.65 -16.74
CA MET A 77 -7.91 10.10 -15.45
C MET A 77 -9.34 9.63 -15.17
N PHE A 78 -9.76 9.70 -13.91
CA PHE A 78 -11.15 9.60 -13.50
C PHE A 78 -11.67 11.00 -13.15
N MET A 79 -12.81 11.42 -13.69
CA MET A 79 -13.36 12.77 -13.48
C MET A 79 -14.82 12.74 -13.05
N LYS A 80 -15.17 13.57 -12.05
CA LYS A 80 -16.53 13.85 -11.59
C LYS A 80 -16.66 15.36 -11.35
N ASP A 81 -17.44 16.05 -12.18
CA ASP A 81 -17.61 17.51 -12.11
C ASP A 81 -16.26 18.26 -12.08
N TYR A 82 -15.92 18.90 -10.96
CA TYR A 82 -14.65 19.59 -10.74
C TYR A 82 -13.58 18.74 -10.03
N SER A 83 -13.92 17.51 -9.63
CA SER A 83 -13.01 16.57 -8.97
C SER A 83 -12.31 15.67 -9.98
N LYS A 84 -10.99 15.55 -9.85
CA LYS A 84 -10.14 14.73 -10.72
C LYS A 84 -9.32 13.75 -9.90
N LEU A 85 -9.17 12.55 -10.44
CA LEU A 85 -8.23 11.53 -10.01
C LEU A 85 -7.26 11.30 -11.16
N GLU A 86 -6.13 11.99 -11.09
CA GLU A 86 -5.04 11.93 -12.06
C GLU A 86 -3.74 11.48 -11.36
N LYS A 87 -2.66 11.31 -12.12
CA LYS A 87 -1.38 10.91 -11.53
C LYS A 87 -0.96 11.90 -10.44
N TYR A 88 -0.49 11.39 -9.31
CA TYR A 88 -0.10 12.14 -8.11
C TYR A 88 -1.22 12.82 -7.31
N THR A 89 -2.50 12.69 -7.70
CA THR A 89 -3.60 13.12 -6.84
C THR A 89 -3.52 12.43 -5.49
N ILE A 90 -3.63 13.20 -4.41
CA ILE A 90 -3.68 12.67 -3.05
C ILE A 90 -5.10 12.21 -2.75
N VAL A 91 -5.24 10.99 -2.22
CA VAL A 91 -6.52 10.32 -1.99
C VAL A 91 -6.54 9.78 -0.58
N ARG A 92 -7.61 10.09 0.16
CA ARG A 92 -7.97 9.39 1.40
C ARG A 92 -8.84 8.18 1.05
N PHE A 93 -8.42 7.00 1.46
CA PHE A 93 -9.10 5.74 1.15
C PHE A 93 -9.17 4.83 2.37
N LYS A 94 -10.08 3.85 2.32
CA LYS A 94 -10.25 2.81 3.33
C LYS A 94 -9.74 1.47 2.79
N VAL A 95 -9.00 0.74 3.62
CA VAL A 95 -8.53 -0.61 3.31
C VAL A 95 -9.69 -1.60 3.43
N MET A 96 -10.06 -2.26 2.33
CA MET A 96 -11.07 -3.32 2.32
C MET A 96 -10.50 -4.70 2.69
N GLY A 97 -9.24 -4.94 2.33
CA GLY A 97 -8.55 -6.20 2.55
C GLY A 97 -7.11 -6.11 2.05
N PHE A 98 -6.29 -7.06 2.48
CA PHE A 98 -4.90 -7.16 2.09
C PHE A 98 -4.42 -8.61 2.11
N CYS A 99 -3.41 -8.92 1.32
CA CYS A 99 -2.70 -10.21 1.36
C CYS A 99 -1.19 -9.99 1.27
N TRP A 100 -0.44 -10.88 1.95
CA TRP A 100 1.01 -10.94 1.81
C TRP A 100 1.39 -11.75 0.58
N MET A 101 2.31 -11.20 -0.22
CA MET A 101 2.83 -11.87 -1.40
C MET A 101 4.26 -12.32 -1.14
N GLU A 102 4.45 -13.63 -0.98
CA GLU A 102 5.77 -14.19 -0.65
C GLU A 102 6.80 -13.96 -1.77
N ALA A 103 6.39 -14.15 -3.03
CA ALA A 103 7.27 -14.00 -4.19
C ALA A 103 7.85 -12.58 -4.32
N ASP A 104 7.01 -11.57 -4.06
CA ASP A 104 7.38 -10.15 -4.20
C ASP A 104 7.76 -9.50 -2.86
N ARG A 105 7.61 -10.23 -1.74
CA ARG A 105 7.79 -9.76 -0.36
C ARG A 105 7.08 -8.44 -0.06
N GLN A 106 5.84 -8.31 -0.51
CA GLN A 106 5.05 -7.08 -0.35
C GLN A 106 3.58 -7.38 -0.04
N PHE A 107 2.90 -6.40 0.55
CA PHE A 107 1.45 -6.44 0.69
C PHE A 107 0.76 -5.98 -0.61
N ARG A 108 -0.28 -6.71 -1.01
CA ARG A 108 -1.28 -6.22 -1.97
C ARG A 108 -2.55 -5.83 -1.23
N LEU A 109 -3.04 -4.62 -1.50
CA LEU A 109 -4.20 -4.05 -0.82
C LEU A 109 -5.35 -3.84 -1.81
N LEU A 110 -6.57 -4.06 -1.32
CA LEU A 110 -7.79 -3.57 -1.95
C LEU A 110 -8.29 -2.35 -1.17
N ALA A 111 -8.49 -1.25 -1.88
CA ALA A 111 -8.94 0.02 -1.33
C ALA A 111 -10.31 0.42 -1.87
N THR A 112 -11.01 1.23 -1.08
CA THR A 112 -12.25 1.89 -1.47
C THR A 112 -12.26 3.35 -1.02
N MET A 113 -12.91 4.19 -1.80
CA MET A 113 -13.31 5.55 -1.42
C MET A 113 -14.83 5.69 -1.28
N ALA A 114 -15.58 4.58 -1.29
CA ALA A 114 -17.00 4.60 -0.96
C ALA A 114 -17.20 4.84 0.55
N GLY A 115 -17.94 5.89 0.89
CA GLY A 115 -18.23 6.31 2.25
C GLY A 115 -17.92 7.79 2.49
N ASP A 116 -18.36 8.29 3.64
CA ASP A 116 -18.20 9.71 3.98
C ASP A 116 -16.73 10.08 4.23
N PHE A 117 -16.36 11.30 3.83
CA PHE A 117 -15.04 11.90 4.04
C PHE A 117 -13.86 11.21 3.33
N LEU A 118 -14.12 10.31 2.37
CA LEU A 118 -13.11 9.67 1.51
C LEU A 118 -13.04 10.31 0.12
N GLY A 119 -11.94 10.08 -0.60
CA GLY A 119 -11.70 10.59 -1.95
C GLY A 119 -10.50 11.54 -2.05
N PRO A 120 -10.40 12.28 -3.17
CA PRO A 120 -9.34 13.27 -3.39
C PRO A 120 -9.28 14.33 -2.29
N LEU A 121 -8.06 14.75 -1.93
CA LEU A 121 -7.78 15.82 -0.95
C LEU A 121 -7.35 17.12 -1.65
#